data_AF-A0A9P6AF77-F1
#
_entry.id   AF-A0A9P6AF77-F1
#
_cell.length_a   1.000
_cell.length_b   1.000
_cell.length_c   1.000
_cell.angle_alpha   90.00
_cell.angle_beta   90.00
_cell.angle_gamma   90.00
#
_symmetry.space_group_name_H-M   'P 1'
#
loop_
_entity.id
_entity.type
_entity.pdbx_description
1 polymer ?
#
loop_
_entity_poly.entity_id
_entity_poly.type
_entity_poly.pdbx_seq_one_letter_code
_entity_poly.pdbx_strand_id
1 'polypeptide(L)' 'LEVCLCHTAGIQLIEHSFFPCTPLCPSLAVSLDMLEFVASLFLNMAPNERAWAAMVVEYLRACGHEFAMGDSFW' A
#
# COMPACT_ATOMS: atom_id res chain seq x y z
N LEU A 1 -16.38 20.05 10.26
CA LEU A 1 -16.28 18.61 9.95
C LEU A 1 -17.53 17.95 10.50
N GLU A 2 -18.40 17.44 9.64
CA GLU A 2 -19.40 16.49 10.10
C GLU A 2 -18.69 15.15 10.31
N VAL A 3 -18.74 14.63 11.53
CA VAL A 3 -18.08 13.37 11.89
C VAL A 3 -19.18 12.35 12.12
N CYS A 4 -19.21 11.28 11.33
CA CYS A 4 -20.13 10.18 11.55
C CYS A 4 -19.64 9.33 12.73
N LEU A 5 -20.52 8.92 13.63
CA LEU A 5 -20.15 7.95 14.68
C LEU A 5 -20.04 6.51 14.15
N CYS A 6 -20.41 6.28 12.89
CA CYS A 6 -20.37 4.99 12.24
C CYS A 6 -18.97 4.49 11.89
N HIS A 7 -17.99 5.40 11.75
CA HIS A 7 -16.61 5.09 11.39
C HIS A 7 -15.65 5.69 12.40
N THR A 8 -14.45 5.13 12.51
CA THR A 8 -13.42 5.74 13.34
C THR A 8 -12.95 7.06 12.73
N ALA A 9 -12.46 7.99 13.57
CA ALA A 9 -11.96 9.27 13.10
C ALA A 9 -10.84 9.10 12.06
N GLY A 10 -10.01 8.06 12.17
CA GLY A 10 -8.96 7.76 11.21
C GLY A 10 -9.49 7.47 9.80
N ILE A 11 -10.53 6.64 9.69
CA ILE A 11 -11.15 6.30 8.39
C ILE A 11 -11.75 7.54 7.75
N GLN A 12 -12.51 8.32 8.51
CA GLN A 12 -13.15 9.53 8.00
C GLN A 12 -12.14 10.57 7.54
N LEU A 13 -11.02 10.71 8.26
CA LEU A 13 -9.94 11.60 7.86
C LEU A 13 -9.31 11.14 6.52
N ILE A 14 -9.05 9.84 6.38
CA ILE A 14 -8.49 9.25 5.16
C ILE A 14 -9.42 9.42 3.95
N GLU A 15 -10.73 9.22 4.11
CA GLU A 15 -11.73 9.44 3.05
C GLU A 15 -11.72 10.89 2.55
N HIS A 16 -11.44 11.84 3.45
CA HIS A 16 -11.27 13.25 3.12
C HIS A 16 -9.83 13.63 2.70
N SER A 17 -8.97 12.63 2.45
CA SER A 17 -7.55 12.82 2.09
C SER A 17 -6.72 13.56 3.15
N PHE A 18 -7.15 13.52 4.42
CA PHE A 18 -6.39 14.04 5.54
C PHE A 18 -5.66 12.89 6.26
N PHE A 19 -4.34 12.97 6.29
CA PHE A 19 -3.54 12.11 7.16
C PHE A 19 -3.22 12.87 8.45
N PRO A 20 -3.44 12.26 9.63
CA PRO A 20 -3.22 12.92 10.93
C PRO A 20 -1.76 13.33 11.17
N CYS A 21 -0.82 12.86 10.35
CA CYS A 21 0.61 13.13 10.46
C CYS A 21 1.22 13.79 9.21
N THR A 22 0.41 14.29 8.28
CA THR A 22 0.94 14.89 7.05
C THR A 22 1.51 16.28 7.34
N PRO A 23 2.79 16.57 7.00
CA PRO A 23 3.32 17.92 7.07
C PRO A 23 2.43 18.84 6.23
N LEU A 24 2.29 20.10 6.64
CA LEU A 24 1.35 21.11 6.13
C LEU A 24 1.25 21.19 4.57
N CYS A 25 2.27 20.70 3.87
CA CYS A 25 2.24 20.35 2.46
C CYS A 25 2.65 18.88 2.28
N PRO A 26 1.72 17.96 1.93
CA PRO A 26 2.11 16.60 1.56
C PRO A 26 2.93 16.66 0.27
N SER A 27 4.24 16.44 0.37
CA SER A 27 5.09 16.27 -0.82
C SER A 27 5.01 14.85 -1.40
N LEU A 28 4.33 13.93 -0.71
CA LEU A 28 4.25 12.52 -1.08
C LEU A 28 2.86 11.97 -0.77
N ALA A 29 2.08 11.71 -1.82
CA ALA A 29 0.85 10.92 -1.73
C ALA A 29 1.25 9.44 -1.77
N VAL A 30 1.15 8.74 -0.64
CA VAL A 30 1.34 7.29 -0.59
C VAL A 30 -0.03 6.63 -0.77
N SER A 31 -0.16 5.74 -1.75
CA SER A 31 -1.38 4.93 -1.89
C SER A 31 -1.57 4.06 -0.64
N LEU A 32 -2.80 3.99 -0.13
CA LEU A 32 -3.14 3.09 0.98
C LEU A 32 -2.85 1.63 0.61
N ASP A 33 -3.10 1.26 -0.66
CA ASP A 33 -2.80 -0.08 -1.17
C ASP A 33 -1.29 -0.37 -1.09
N MET A 34 -0.46 0.64 -1.40
CA MET A 34 1.00 0.52 -1.28
C MET A 34 1.43 0.42 0.19
N LEU A 35 0.73 1.09 1.11
CA LEU A 35 1.01 0.98 2.54
C LEU A 35 0.63 -0.39 3.09
N GLU A 36 -0.50 -0.95 2.66
CA GLU A 36 -0.95 -2.31 3.00
C GLU A 36 -0.01 -3.38 2.42
N PHE A 37 0.47 -3.19 1.18
CA PHE A 37 1.50 -4.01 0.57
C PHE A 37 2.77 -4.05 1.43
N VAL A 38 3.29 -2.87 1.79
CA VAL A 38 4.53 -2.73 2.55
C VAL A 38 4.36 -3.31 3.96
N ALA A 39 3.23 -3.10 4.62
CA ALA A 39 2.93 -3.71 5.91
C ALA A 39 2.90 -5.25 5.81
N SER A 40 2.24 -5.80 4.79
CA SER A 40 2.17 -7.24 4.54
C SER A 40 3.54 -7.84 4.21
N LEU A 41 4.38 -7.10 3.47
CA LEU A 41 5.75 -7.45 3.13
C LEU A 41 6.64 -7.52 4.38
N PHE A 42 6.61 -6.49 5.22
CA PHE A 42 7.46 -6.42 6.41
C PHE A 42 7.07 -7.41 7.51
N LEU A 43 5.78 -7.75 7.63
CA LEU A 43 5.31 -8.72 8.62
C LEU A 43 5.67 -10.17 8.28
N ASN A 44 5.86 -10.48 6.99
CA ASN A 44 5.99 -11.87 6.51
C ASN A 44 7.40 -12.26 6.03
N MET A 45 8.42 -11.40 6.13
CA MET A 45 9.66 -11.63 5.38
C MET A 45 10.98 -11.51 6.14
N ALA A 46 11.85 -12.49 5.90
CA ALA A 46 13.29 -12.38 6.10
C ALA A 46 13.89 -11.51 4.97
N PRO A 47 14.88 -10.63 5.25
CA PRO A 47 15.35 -9.62 4.30
C PRO A 47 16.18 -10.24 3.16
N ASN A 48 15.52 -10.91 2.21
CA ASN A 48 16.16 -11.45 1.02
C ASN A 48 15.40 -11.07 -0.25
N GLU A 49 16.16 -10.85 -1.32
CA GLU A 49 15.70 -10.33 -2.61
C GLU A 49 14.63 -11.24 -3.27
N ARG A 50 14.75 -12.56 -3.10
CA ARG A 50 13.83 -13.52 -3.73
C ARG A 50 12.45 -13.51 -3.11
N ALA A 51 12.37 -13.46 -1.79
CA ALA A 51 11.10 -13.36 -1.09
C ALA A 51 10.41 -12.03 -1.43
N TRP A 52 11.18 -10.94 -1.54
CA TRP A 52 10.68 -9.64 -1.95
C TRP A 52 10.02 -9.69 -3.33
N ALA A 53 10.74 -10.23 -4.34
CA ALA A 53 10.23 -10.36 -5.69
C ALA A 53 8.96 -11.22 -5.78
N ALA A 54 8.91 -12.34 -5.04
CA ALA A 54 7.73 -13.22 -5.01
C ALA A 54 6.48 -12.51 -4.46
N MET A 55 6.63 -11.72 -3.39
CA MET A 55 5.50 -10.98 -2.80
C MET A 55 5.02 -9.83 -3.68
N VAL A 56 5.92 -9.15 -4.39
CA VAL A 56 5.53 -8.11 -5.37
C VAL A 56 4.65 -8.73 -6.46
N VAL A 57 5.03 -9.89 -7.00
CA VAL A 57 4.24 -10.58 -8.03
C VAL A 57 2.87 -11.00 -7.49
N GLU A 58 2.81 -11.53 -6.28
CA GLU A 58 1.54 -11.96 -5.67
C GLU A 58 0.62 -10.77 -5.36
N TYR A 59 1.19 -9.65 -4.88
CA TYR A 59 0.44 -8.41 -4.66
C TYR A 59 -0.11 -7.83 -5.98
N LEU A 60 0.73 -7.75 -7.02
CA LEU A 60 0.28 -7.29 -8.33
C LEU A 60 -0.85 -8.16 -8.88
N ARG A 61 -0.74 -9.49 -8.72
CA ARG A 61 -1.82 -10.42 -9.06
C ARG A 61 -3.10 -10.14 -8.27
N ALA A 62 -3.01 -9.87 -6.96
CA ALA A 62 -4.17 -9.52 -6.14
C ALA A 62 -4.83 -8.20 -6.57
N CYS A 63 -4.05 -7.25 -7.10
CA CYS A 63 -4.55 -6.03 -7.71
C CYS A 63 -5.11 -6.21 -9.14
N GLY A 64 -5.09 -7.44 -9.69
CA GLY A 64 -5.54 -7.73 -11.06
C GLY A 64 -4.51 -7.40 -12.15
N HIS A 65 -3.25 -7.15 -11.77
CA HIS A 65 -2.15 -6.96 -12.70
C HIS A 65 -1.42 -8.28 -12.91
N GLU A 66 -1.33 -8.72 -14.15
CA GLU A 66 -0.57 -9.92 -14.50
C GLU A 66 0.88 -9.55 -14.79
N PHE A 67 1.80 -10.09 -13.99
CA PHE A 67 3.23 -9.99 -14.29
C PHE A 67 3.58 -11.10 -15.28
N ALA A 68 3.67 -10.75 -16.57
CA ALA A 68 4.13 -11.68 -17.59
C ALA A 68 5.63 -11.94 -17.37
N MET A 69 5.95 -13.06 -16.74
CA MET A 69 7.35 -13.50 -16.50
C MET A 69 8.12 -13.78 -17.80
N GLY A 70 7.47 -13.64 -18.97
CA GLY A 70 8.04 -13.87 -20.30
C GLY A 70 8.88 -12.73 -20.88
N ASP A 71 8.85 -11.52 -20.29
CA ASP A 71 9.48 -10.33 -20.90
C ASP A 71 10.87 -9.98 -20.35
N SER A 72 11.45 -10.83 -19.49
CA SER A 72 12.81 -10.63 -18.97
C SER A 72 13.72 -11.84 -19.19
N PHE A 73 13.96 -12.14 -20.46
CA PHE A 73 15.24 -12.71 -20.90
C PHE A 73 15.62 -11.99 -22.19
N TRP A 74 16.41 -10.91 -22.07
CA TRP A 74 17.58 -10.55 -22.90
C TRP A 74 18.30 -9.36 -22.27
#